data_AF-A0A1Q7Y1Q1-F1
#
_entry.id   AF-A0A1Q7Y1Q1-F1
#
_cell.length_a   1.000
_cell.length_b   1.000
_cell.length_c   1.000
_cell.angle_alpha   90.00
_cell.angle_beta   90.00
_cell.angle_gamma   90.00
#
_symmetry.space_group_name_H-M   'P 1'
#
loop_
_entity.id
_entity.type
_entity.pdbx_description
1 polymer ?
#
loop_
_entity_poly.entity_id
_entity_poly.type
_entity_poly.pdbx_seq_one_letter_code
_entity_poly.pdbx_strand_id
1 'polypeptide(L)'
;MRGAAAGLLVLALAACPAGAAEWGLITPGTTTTEAVRARYGQPTKTTPKKVDAYDTLQWVYEGAQAPVGTYRMTVEFGLLTADGYKKDVVRDFRLDTKPGSFNKKLVLDGWGDPSKVGNDGDFEIFLYEDGLLVYFDKQGWDVQAMVFTVPQPTAARLQPAPEAPDPPAPKAPQP
;
A
#
# COMPACT_ATOMS: atom_id res chain seq x y z
N MET A 1 -43.31 -42.27 29.33
CA MET A 1 -43.08 -41.34 28.20
C MET A 1 -42.23 -40.20 28.71
N ARG A 2 -40.96 -40.11 28.28
CA ARG A 2 -40.00 -39.10 28.74
C ARG A 2 -40.01 -37.94 27.74
N GLY A 3 -40.53 -36.78 28.16
CA GLY A 3 -40.50 -35.56 27.36
C GLY A 3 -39.15 -34.86 27.51
N ALA A 4 -38.42 -34.75 26.41
CA ALA A 4 -37.19 -33.99 26.30
C ALA A 4 -37.53 -32.53 25.98
N ALA A 5 -37.07 -31.58 26.79
CA ALA A 5 -37.08 -30.15 26.45
C ALA A 5 -35.67 -29.75 26.05
N ALA A 6 -35.45 -29.65 24.74
CA ALA A 6 -34.23 -29.13 24.13
C ALA A 6 -34.23 -27.60 24.19
N GLY A 7 -33.26 -27.02 24.92
CA GLY A 7 -32.96 -25.59 24.85
C GLY A 7 -31.94 -25.33 23.75
N LEU A 8 -32.38 -24.84 22.59
CA LEU A 8 -31.51 -24.36 21.53
C LEU A 8 -30.81 -23.06 21.97
N LEU A 9 -29.48 -23.10 22.10
CA LEU A 9 -28.65 -21.90 22.20
C LEU A 9 -28.43 -21.36 20.77
N VAL A 10 -29.09 -20.25 20.44
CA VAL A 10 -28.91 -19.54 19.17
C VAL A 10 -27.60 -18.77 19.23
N LEU A 11 -26.56 -19.27 18.58
CA LEU A 11 -25.34 -18.50 18.29
C LEU A 11 -25.67 -17.50 17.18
N ALA A 12 -25.79 -16.23 17.55
CA ALA A 12 -25.93 -15.11 16.64
C ALA A 12 -24.68 -15.02 15.75
N LEU A 13 -24.82 -15.45 14.49
CA LEU A 13 -23.87 -15.15 13.43
C LEU A 13 -23.89 -13.65 13.20
N ALA A 14 -22.86 -12.95 13.69
CA ALA A 14 -22.58 -11.60 13.28
C ALA A 14 -22.30 -11.61 11.76
N ALA A 15 -23.29 -11.17 10.99
CA ALA A 15 -23.13 -10.89 9.57
C ALA A 15 -22.25 -9.64 9.44
N CYS A 16 -20.94 -9.83 9.25
CA CYS A 16 -20.10 -8.77 8.69
C CYS A 16 -20.52 -8.58 7.22
N PRO A 17 -20.92 -7.37 6.81
CA PRO A 17 -21.12 -7.08 5.40
C PRO A 17 -19.75 -7.08 4.71
N ALA A 18 -19.38 -8.23 4.14
CA ALA A 18 -18.28 -8.39 3.21
C ALA A 18 -18.68 -7.71 1.87
N GLY A 19 -18.65 -6.38 1.86
CA GLY A 19 -19.09 -5.57 0.74
C GLY A 19 -18.15 -4.40 0.53
N ALA A 20 -17.11 -4.61 -0.29
CA ALA A 20 -16.28 -3.59 -0.96
C ALA A 20 -15.59 -2.48 -0.13
N ALA A 21 -15.91 -2.28 1.15
CA ALA A 21 -15.42 -1.20 2.01
C ALA A 21 -14.32 -1.65 3.00
N GLU A 22 -13.92 -2.93 2.98
CA GLU A 22 -13.01 -3.49 3.99
C GLU A 22 -11.51 -3.32 3.68
N TRP A 23 -11.20 -2.83 2.48
CA TRP A 23 -9.85 -2.79 1.91
C TRP A 23 -8.99 -1.61 2.37
N GLY A 24 -9.62 -0.54 2.84
CA GLY A 24 -8.99 0.78 3.07
C GLY A 24 -9.11 1.30 4.50
N LEU A 25 -8.73 0.50 5.50
CA LEU A 25 -8.73 0.95 6.91
C LEU A 25 -7.35 1.28 7.44
N ILE A 26 -6.34 1.23 6.57
CA ILE A 26 -5.06 1.90 6.79
C ILE A 26 -5.12 3.22 6.03
N THR A 27 -5.08 4.32 6.78
CA THR A 27 -4.90 5.68 6.26
C THR A 27 -3.48 6.12 6.60
N PRO A 28 -2.57 6.20 5.60
CA PRO A 28 -1.22 6.73 5.82
C PRO A 28 -1.26 8.09 6.50
N GLY A 29 -0.33 8.33 7.43
CA GLY A 29 -0.28 9.54 8.25
C GLY A 29 -1.20 9.55 9.46
N THR A 30 -2.15 8.61 9.57
CA THR A 30 -3.09 8.53 10.72
C THR A 30 -3.05 7.17 11.41
N THR A 31 -3.08 6.07 10.65
CA THR A 31 -3.11 4.72 11.23
C THR A 31 -1.80 4.38 11.94
N THR A 32 -1.91 3.76 13.11
CA THR A 32 -0.77 3.37 13.95
C THR A 32 -0.46 1.87 13.84
N THR A 33 0.73 1.47 14.27
CA THR A 33 1.14 0.06 14.42
C THR A 33 0.13 -0.77 15.21
N GLU A 34 -0.42 -0.22 16.30
CA GLU A 34 -1.44 -0.87 17.12
C GLU A 34 -2.72 -1.14 16.33
N ALA A 35 -3.23 -0.13 15.61
CA ALA A 35 -4.44 -0.26 14.81
C ALA A 35 -4.28 -1.28 13.66
N VAL A 36 -3.11 -1.30 13.00
CA VAL A 36 -2.80 -2.32 11.98
C VAL A 36 -2.81 -3.71 12.59
N ARG A 37 -2.16 -3.91 13.75
CA ARG A 37 -2.11 -5.22 14.42
C ARG A 37 -3.48 -5.67 14.91
N ALA A 38 -4.27 -4.76 15.48
CA ALA A 38 -5.63 -5.07 15.93
C ALA A 38 -6.51 -5.58 14.79
N ARG A 39 -6.26 -5.11 13.56
CA ARG A 39 -7.04 -5.44 12.39
C ARG A 39 -6.56 -6.69 11.65
N TYR A 40 -5.26 -6.78 11.39
CA TYR A 40 -4.68 -7.83 10.54
C TYR A 40 -3.96 -8.92 11.32
N GLY A 41 -3.92 -8.82 12.65
CA GLY A 41 -3.14 -9.72 13.49
C GLY A 41 -1.63 -9.44 13.40
N GLN A 42 -0.85 -10.46 13.73
CA GLN A 42 0.61 -10.35 13.66
C GLN A 42 1.08 -10.45 12.20
N PRO A 43 2.08 -9.64 11.81
CA PRO A 43 2.67 -9.76 10.49
C PRO A 43 3.42 -11.10 10.36
N THR A 44 3.51 -11.62 9.14
CA THR A 44 4.34 -12.80 8.84
C THR A 44 5.82 -12.48 8.92
N LYS A 45 6.20 -11.23 8.65
CA LYS A 45 7.58 -10.75 8.79
C LYS A 45 7.63 -9.32 9.31
N THR A 46 8.55 -9.07 10.23
CA THR A 46 8.91 -7.75 10.73
C THR A 46 10.36 -7.45 10.38
N THR A 47 10.65 -6.25 9.87
CA THR A 47 12.01 -5.85 9.47
C THR A 47 12.27 -4.40 9.86
N PRO A 48 13.19 -4.13 10.79
CA PRO A 48 13.69 -2.77 11.03
C PRO A 48 14.43 -2.26 9.79
N LYS A 49 14.23 -1.00 9.43
CA LYS A 49 14.90 -0.35 8.29
C LYS A 49 15.37 1.04 8.69
N LYS A 50 16.35 1.59 7.98
CA LYS A 50 16.72 2.99 8.10
C LYS A 50 16.38 3.72 6.79
N VAL A 51 15.57 4.76 6.88
CA VAL A 51 15.17 5.58 5.73
C VAL A 51 15.35 7.05 6.10
N ASP A 52 16.05 7.81 5.26
CA ASP A 52 16.36 9.23 5.47
C ASP A 52 16.90 9.55 6.88
N ALA A 53 17.81 8.68 7.34
CA ALA A 53 18.42 8.66 8.68
C ALA A 53 17.50 8.26 9.86
N TYR A 54 16.20 8.04 9.65
CA TYR A 54 15.27 7.59 10.68
C TYR A 54 15.13 6.07 10.75
N ASP A 55 14.99 5.53 11.96
CA ASP A 55 14.69 4.12 12.20
C ASP A 55 13.18 3.85 11.97
N THR A 56 12.90 3.10 10.92
CA THR A 56 11.57 2.73 10.42
C THR A 56 11.30 1.24 10.66
N LEU A 57 10.05 0.84 10.54
CA LEU A 57 9.62 -0.55 10.69
C LEU A 57 8.81 -0.98 9.48
N GLN A 58 9.15 -2.12 8.90
CA GLN A 58 8.38 -2.74 7.83
C GLN A 58 7.70 -4.00 8.34
N TRP A 59 6.40 -4.09 8.11
CA TRP A 59 5.61 -5.31 8.31
C TRP A 59 5.16 -5.88 6.98
N VAL A 60 5.19 -7.21 6.89
CA VAL A 60 4.70 -7.97 5.73
C VAL A 60 3.62 -8.92 6.21
N TYR A 61 2.54 -8.99 5.44
CA TYR A 61 1.42 -9.91 5.60
C TYR A 61 1.29 -10.71 4.29
N GLU A 62 1.55 -12.01 4.35
CA GLU A 62 1.50 -12.90 3.19
C GLU A 62 0.75 -14.21 3.52
N GLY A 63 0.46 -15.00 2.50
CA GLY A 63 -0.25 -16.28 2.67
C GLY A 63 -1.62 -16.09 3.32
N ALA A 64 -1.90 -16.81 4.40
CA ALA A 64 -3.17 -16.74 5.12
C ALA A 64 -3.40 -15.43 5.89
N GLN A 65 -2.36 -14.59 6.06
CA GLN A 65 -2.47 -13.28 6.69
C GLN A 65 -2.59 -12.14 5.66
N ALA A 66 -2.39 -12.42 4.38
CA ALA A 66 -2.60 -11.43 3.33
C ALA A 66 -4.10 -11.07 3.24
N PRO A 67 -4.45 -9.79 2.98
CA PRO A 67 -5.80 -9.42 2.60
C PRO A 67 -6.30 -10.26 1.42
N VAL A 68 -7.61 -10.52 1.37
CA VAL A 68 -8.24 -11.23 0.27
C VAL A 68 -7.92 -10.55 -1.08
N GLY A 69 -7.75 -11.32 -2.15
CA GLY A 69 -7.37 -10.76 -3.46
C GLY A 69 -5.94 -10.22 -3.56
N THR A 70 -5.11 -10.37 -2.52
CA THR A 70 -3.69 -9.99 -2.54
C THR A 70 -2.78 -11.20 -2.34
N TYR A 71 -1.59 -11.15 -2.92
CA TYR A 71 -0.49 -12.05 -2.56
C TYR A 71 0.18 -11.60 -1.26
N ARG A 72 0.31 -10.28 -1.10
CA ARG A 72 1.08 -9.67 -0.03
C ARG A 72 0.59 -8.24 0.22
N MET A 73 0.54 -7.89 1.50
CA MET A 73 0.47 -6.50 1.95
C MET A 73 1.77 -6.16 2.69
N THR A 74 2.40 -5.05 2.32
CA THR A 74 3.57 -4.49 3.01
C THR A 74 3.21 -3.15 3.59
N VAL A 75 3.45 -2.94 4.89
CA VAL A 75 3.17 -1.70 5.60
C VAL A 75 4.48 -1.13 6.13
N GLU A 76 4.79 0.11 5.80
CA GLU A 76 5.95 0.83 6.33
C GLU A 76 5.50 1.87 7.38
N PHE A 77 6.14 1.84 8.54
CA PHE A 77 5.93 2.76 9.65
C PHE A 77 7.14 3.67 9.83
N GLY A 78 6.89 4.86 10.36
CA GLY A 78 7.92 5.87 10.58
C GLY A 78 7.73 7.03 9.62
N LEU A 79 6.99 8.03 10.06
CA LEU A 79 6.67 9.22 9.26
C LEU A 79 7.26 10.47 9.90
N LEU A 80 8.05 11.22 9.14
CA LEU A 80 8.46 12.56 9.52
C LEU A 80 7.34 13.55 9.19
N THR A 81 6.90 14.30 10.19
CA THR A 81 5.86 15.34 10.09
C THR A 81 6.41 16.70 10.50
N ALA A 82 5.65 17.77 10.30
CA ALA A 82 5.99 19.09 10.82
C ALA A 82 6.18 19.08 12.36
N ASP A 83 5.43 18.24 13.07
CA ASP A 83 5.52 18.04 14.53
C ASP A 83 6.61 17.04 14.94
N GLY A 84 7.52 16.71 14.02
CA GLY A 84 8.62 15.77 14.24
C GLY A 84 8.32 14.33 13.80
N TYR A 85 9.24 13.43 14.14
CA TYR A 85 9.21 12.03 13.70
C TYR A 85 8.21 11.19 14.51
N LYS A 86 7.32 10.49 13.81
CA LYS A 86 6.29 9.60 14.36
C LYS A 86 6.62 8.15 13.98
N LYS A 87 7.31 7.43 14.87
CA LYS A 87 7.80 6.07 14.62
C LYS A 87 6.69 5.02 14.38
N ASP A 88 5.53 5.19 15.02
CA ASP A 88 4.44 4.21 15.04
C ASP A 88 3.36 4.47 14.00
N VAL A 89 3.49 5.54 13.20
CA VAL A 89 2.49 5.94 12.20
C VAL A 89 2.86 5.35 10.84
N VAL A 90 1.85 4.83 10.13
CA VAL A 90 2.02 4.33 8.76
C VAL A 90 2.45 5.47 7.85
N ARG A 91 3.59 5.30 7.17
CA ARG A 91 4.10 6.21 6.15
C ARG A 91 3.49 5.88 4.79
N ASP A 92 3.48 4.59 4.46
CA ASP A 92 2.93 4.04 3.24
C ASP A 92 2.60 2.56 3.41
N PHE A 93 1.78 2.03 2.52
CA PHE A 93 1.59 0.59 2.38
C PHE A 93 1.34 0.21 0.93
N ARG A 94 1.68 -1.04 0.60
CA ARG A 94 1.53 -1.61 -0.74
C ARG A 94 0.74 -2.91 -0.68
N LEU A 95 -0.19 -3.05 -1.61
CA LEU A 95 -0.90 -4.30 -1.90
C LEU A 95 -0.37 -4.85 -3.22
N ASP A 96 0.24 -6.03 -3.20
CA ASP A 96 0.52 -6.81 -4.40
C ASP A 96 -0.72 -7.69 -4.69
N THR A 97 -1.43 -7.40 -5.77
CA THR A 97 -2.75 -7.97 -6.05
C THR A 97 -2.67 -9.23 -6.89
N LYS A 98 -3.63 -10.14 -6.70
CA LYS A 98 -3.79 -11.32 -7.56
C LYS A 98 -4.51 -10.91 -8.85
N PRO A 99 -4.16 -11.50 -10.01
CA PRO A 99 -4.89 -11.26 -11.27
C PRO A 99 -6.40 -11.46 -11.07
N GLY A 100 -7.20 -10.59 -11.67
CA GLY A 100 -8.66 -10.59 -11.56
C GLY A 100 -9.24 -10.09 -10.23
N SER A 101 -8.41 -9.78 -9.22
CA SER A 101 -8.92 -9.24 -7.94
C SER A 101 -9.30 -7.77 -8.07
N PHE A 102 -8.55 -7.03 -8.86
CA PHE A 102 -8.78 -5.63 -9.17
C PHE A 102 -8.47 -5.41 -10.64
N ASN A 103 -9.35 -4.68 -11.33
CA ASN A 103 -9.16 -4.29 -12.72
C ASN A 103 -9.38 -2.79 -12.87
N LYS A 104 -8.98 -2.25 -14.03
CA LYS A 104 -9.09 -0.82 -14.34
C LYS A 104 -10.49 -0.26 -14.12
N LYS A 105 -11.54 -0.98 -14.51
CA LYS A 105 -12.91 -0.53 -14.28
C LYS A 105 -13.23 -0.41 -12.80
N LEU A 106 -12.90 -1.42 -11.99
CA LEU A 106 -13.13 -1.39 -10.54
C LEU A 106 -12.38 -0.25 -9.85
N VAL A 107 -11.18 0.06 -10.33
CA VAL A 107 -10.39 1.20 -9.82
C VAL A 107 -11.11 2.51 -10.12
N LEU A 108 -11.55 2.73 -11.36
CA LEU A 108 -12.27 3.95 -11.75
C LEU A 108 -13.63 4.07 -11.05
N ASP A 109 -14.35 2.97 -10.91
CA ASP A 109 -15.64 2.95 -10.19
C ASP A 109 -15.45 3.24 -8.69
N GLY A 110 -14.32 2.83 -8.10
CA GLY A 110 -14.04 2.99 -6.68
C GLY A 110 -13.41 4.34 -6.29
N TRP A 111 -12.51 4.87 -7.12
CA TRP A 111 -11.73 6.08 -6.83
C TRP A 111 -12.00 7.24 -7.78
N GLY A 112 -12.81 7.04 -8.83
CA GLY A 112 -13.08 8.04 -9.85
C GLY A 112 -11.95 8.17 -10.87
N ASP A 113 -11.95 9.28 -11.61
CA ASP A 113 -10.91 9.59 -12.57
C ASP A 113 -9.58 9.90 -11.86
N PRO A 114 -8.45 9.36 -12.35
CA PRO A 114 -7.15 9.67 -11.77
C PRO A 114 -6.75 11.12 -12.05
N SER A 115 -6.07 11.76 -11.10
CA SER A 115 -5.46 13.08 -11.29
C SER A 115 -4.47 13.07 -12.47
N LYS A 116 -3.73 11.97 -12.65
CA LYS A 116 -2.80 11.80 -13.76
C LYS A 116 -2.69 10.33 -14.19
N VAL A 117 -2.54 10.12 -15.49
CA VAL A 117 -2.14 8.83 -16.07
C VAL A 117 -0.69 8.94 -16.55
N GLY A 118 0.12 7.92 -16.25
CA GLY A 118 1.52 7.84 -16.65
C GLY A 118 1.95 6.42 -16.96
N ASN A 119 3.25 6.23 -17.20
CA ASN A 119 3.85 4.93 -17.40
C ASN A 119 5.14 4.83 -16.57
N ASP A 120 5.42 3.66 -16.00
CA ASP A 120 6.71 3.27 -15.43
C ASP A 120 7.18 2.01 -16.16
N GLY A 121 8.13 2.20 -17.09
CA GLY A 121 8.50 1.17 -18.06
C GLY A 121 7.29 0.76 -18.90
N ASP A 122 6.95 -0.54 -18.85
CA ASP A 122 5.83 -1.13 -19.60
C ASP A 122 4.48 -1.08 -18.85
N PHE A 123 4.44 -0.50 -17.64
CA PHE A 123 3.25 -0.51 -16.80
C PHE A 123 2.56 0.84 -16.82
N GLU A 124 1.27 0.84 -17.16
CA GLU A 124 0.43 2.02 -17.01
C GLU A 124 0.19 2.29 -15.51
N ILE A 125 0.21 3.56 -15.12
CA ILE A 125 -0.01 4.00 -13.75
C ILE A 125 -1.13 5.03 -13.70
N PHE A 126 -2.06 4.84 -12.77
CA PHE A 126 -2.96 5.89 -12.32
C PHE A 126 -2.43 6.51 -11.03
N LEU A 127 -2.34 7.83 -11.01
CA LEU A 127 -1.99 8.63 -9.84
C LEU A 127 -3.23 9.39 -9.38
N TYR A 128 -3.55 9.23 -8.10
CA TYR A 128 -4.52 10.01 -7.36
C TYR A 128 -3.75 10.85 -6.34
N GLU A 129 -3.90 12.17 -6.40
CA GLU A 129 -3.11 13.13 -5.58
C GLU A 129 -3.35 12.95 -4.07
N ASP A 130 -4.47 12.37 -3.66
CA ASP A 130 -4.76 11.94 -2.29
C ASP A 130 -3.86 10.80 -1.79
N GLY A 131 -2.91 10.34 -2.60
CA GLY A 131 -1.83 9.46 -2.19
C GLY A 131 -1.97 8.01 -2.64
N LEU A 132 -2.77 7.73 -3.67
CA LEU A 132 -2.88 6.39 -4.27
C LEU A 132 -2.18 6.34 -5.64
N LEU A 133 -1.32 5.33 -5.81
CA LEU A 133 -0.77 4.94 -7.10
C LEU A 133 -1.26 3.53 -7.43
N VAL A 134 -1.79 3.34 -8.63
CA VAL A 134 -2.26 2.04 -9.12
C VAL A 134 -1.43 1.65 -10.33
N TYR A 135 -0.72 0.53 -10.23
CA TYR A 135 0.09 -0.04 -11.28
C TYR A 135 -0.69 -1.14 -11.96
N PHE A 136 -0.94 -0.99 -13.26
CA PHE A 136 -1.57 -2.03 -14.06
C PHE A 136 -0.55 -3.04 -14.57
N ASP A 137 -1.06 -4.18 -15.02
CA ASP A 137 -0.30 -5.15 -15.79
C ASP A 137 0.08 -4.58 -17.16
N LYS A 138 0.92 -5.30 -17.91
CA LYS A 138 1.40 -4.84 -19.23
C LYS A 138 0.27 -4.66 -20.25
N GLN A 139 -0.86 -5.33 -20.04
CA GLN A 139 -2.04 -5.20 -20.89
C GLN A 139 -2.92 -4.01 -20.45
N GLY A 140 -2.61 -3.37 -19.32
CA GLY A 140 -3.33 -2.23 -18.79
C GLY A 140 -4.72 -2.59 -18.27
N TRP A 141 -4.97 -3.85 -17.92
CA TRP A 141 -6.29 -4.35 -17.54
C TRP A 141 -6.38 -4.69 -16.06
N ASP A 142 -5.49 -5.56 -15.59
CA ASP A 142 -5.44 -6.00 -14.21
C ASP A 142 -4.57 -5.07 -13.39
N VAL A 143 -4.95 -4.82 -12.15
CA VAL A 143 -4.06 -4.16 -11.19
C VAL A 143 -3.05 -5.19 -10.72
N GLN A 144 -1.76 -4.82 -10.74
CA GLN A 144 -0.68 -5.61 -10.15
C GLN A 144 -0.28 -5.11 -8.77
N ALA A 145 -0.32 -3.79 -8.57
CA ALA A 145 -0.02 -3.21 -7.28
C ALA A 145 -0.81 -1.93 -7.02
N MET A 146 -1.20 -1.74 -5.76
CA MET A 146 -1.71 -0.47 -5.25
C MET A 146 -0.78 0.02 -4.16
N VAL A 147 -0.31 1.25 -4.27
CA VAL A 147 0.57 1.88 -3.29
C VAL A 147 -0.14 3.09 -2.71
N PHE A 148 -0.34 3.06 -1.41
CA PHE A 148 -0.99 4.11 -0.64
C PHE A 148 0.06 4.83 0.18
N THR A 149 0.07 6.15 0.09
CA THR A 149 1.03 7.05 0.72
C THR A 149 0.26 8.22 1.34
N VAL A 150 0.91 9.00 2.20
CA VAL A 150 0.39 10.34 2.53
C VAL A 150 0.24 11.17 1.24
N PRO A 151 -0.72 12.11 1.15
CA PRO A 151 -0.89 12.98 -0.02
C PRO A 151 0.47 13.52 -0.49
N GLN A 152 0.83 13.21 -1.72
CA GLN A 152 2.12 13.59 -2.28
C GLN A 152 1.96 14.98 -2.89
N PRO A 153 2.77 15.98 -2.49
CA PRO A 153 2.82 17.23 -3.24
C PRO A 153 3.24 16.94 -4.69
N THR A 154 2.42 17.34 -5.66
CA THR A 154 2.59 17.08 -7.11
C THR A 154 3.95 17.54 -7.65
N ALA A 155 4.66 18.42 -6.95
CA ALA A 155 5.94 19.01 -7.37
C ALA A 155 7.20 18.15 -7.10
N ALA A 156 7.13 17.07 -6.31
CA ALA A 156 8.35 16.40 -5.84
C ALA A 156 8.80 15.15 -6.63
N ARG A 157 7.94 14.55 -7.48
CA ARG A 157 8.25 13.25 -8.13
C ARG A 157 8.48 13.28 -9.64
N LEU A 158 8.53 14.46 -10.25
CA LEU A 158 8.88 14.61 -11.68
C LEU A 158 10.15 15.45 -11.90
N GLN A 159 10.96 15.68 -10.86
CA GLN A 159 12.31 16.16 -11.10
C GLN A 159 13.11 14.96 -11.59
N PRO A 160 13.57 14.91 -12.88
CA PRO A 160 14.66 14.03 -13.22
C PRO A 160 15.79 14.29 -12.22
N ALA A 161 16.47 13.23 -11.78
CA ALA A 161 17.68 13.37 -10.98
C ALA A 161 18.56 14.46 -11.62
N PRO A 162 19.16 15.38 -10.85
CA PRO A 162 20.14 16.30 -11.42
C PRO A 162 21.13 15.46 -12.22
N GLU A 163 21.21 15.73 -13.52
CA GLU A 163 22.14 15.05 -14.42
C GLU A 163 23.51 15.12 -13.76
N ALA A 164 24.09 13.96 -13.46
CA ALA A 164 25.40 13.91 -12.85
C ALA A 164 26.35 14.72 -13.76
N PRO A 165 27.18 15.63 -13.21
CA PRO A 165 28.10 16.38 -14.04
C PRO A 165 28.94 15.42 -14.86
N ASP A 166 29.04 15.68 -16.17
CA ASP A 166 29.80 14.87 -17.11
C ASP A 166 31.17 14.51 -16.52
N PRO A 167 31.61 13.24 -16.63
CA PRO A 167 32.94 12.87 -16.22
C PRO A 167 33.95 13.75 -16.98
N PRO A 168 34.96 14.32 -16.29
CA PRO A 168 35.92 15.19 -16.94
C PRO A 168 36.62 14.43 -18.07
N ALA A 169 36.72 15.09 -19.23
CA ALA A 169 37.34 14.53 -20.43
C ALA A 169 38.73 13.94 -20.11
N PRO A 170 39.09 12.78 -20.70
CA PRO A 170 40.39 12.18 -20.49
C PRO A 170 41.48 13.16 -20.92
N LYS A 171 42.44 13.41 -20.01
CA LYS A 171 43.60 14.27 -20.29
C LYS A 171 44.36 13.72 -21.50
N ALA A 172 44.59 14.56 -22.49
CA ALA A 172 45.43 14.24 -23.64
C ALA A 172 46.85 13.86 -23.18
N PRO A 173 47.53 12.91 -23.85
CA PRO A 173 48.93 12.61 -23.56
C PRO A 173 49.77 13.87 -23.82
N GLN A 174 50.59 14.26 -22.84
CA GLN A 174 51.58 15.31 -23.04
C GLN A 174 52.73 14.79 -23.93
N PRO A 175 53.31 15.64 -24.80
CA PRO A 175 54.40 15.27 -25.71
C PRO A 175 55.73 14.99 -24.98
#